data_AF-A0AAD4GBG5-F1
#
_entry.id   AF-A0AAD4GBG5-F1
#
_cell.length_a   1.000
_cell.length_b   1.000
_cell.length_c   1.000
_cell.angle_alpha   90.00
_cell.angle_beta   90.00
_cell.angle_gamma   90.00
#
_symmetry.space_group_name_H-M   'P 1'
#
loop_
_entity.id
_entity.type
_entity.pdbx_description
1 polymer ?
#
loop_
_entity_poly.entity_id
_entity_poly.type
_entity_poly.pdbx_seq_one_letter_code
_entity_poly.pdbx_strand_id
1 'polypeptide(L)'
;MTRGSRTKFREIRKSLGLFRTREQAHTVEGIRGIMTKLRSTYPQAGVREMISHLFHSYGMQCRRFWAASVNDIWAVDQHDKWQRFGLRLHTGIEPFSGRILWMKVWHSNRNSQLILLYYLACAQEFGFIPMITQSDPSTENIGIANAQTLLCQMHDPTLEGFVQHRWMRTKKNIMPEIAWSQLRRRFTPGFEALLEEGVDAGWYDSDNTLQIMVFRWLFIPWLQQELDSYQQRVNNTWKRRDKKKILPHGVPELIHRCAEDYAALDFKVMVSCEALDHVRRLYINDNHPVFDLVPPSLDYFISQCYDELGRPVVERDSIWYIYCTLLDLMKLCEEEEHVAALDVLEYEGISDIALDAVPELWVDAFSSDEDEKDEMDEVESNL
;
A
#
# COMPACT_ATOMS: atom_id res chain seq x y z
N MET A 1 -4.95 31.96 15.27
CA MET A 1 -4.05 30.87 14.82
C MET A 1 -4.43 29.65 15.64
N THR A 2 -5.33 28.84 15.09
CA THR A 2 -6.03 27.76 15.80
C THR A 2 -5.28 26.45 15.58
N ARG A 3 -4.85 25.83 16.68
CA ARG A 3 -4.19 24.52 16.75
C ARG A 3 -5.10 23.40 16.22
N GLY A 4 -4.49 22.45 15.50
CA GLY A 4 -5.01 21.11 15.23
C GLY A 4 -5.86 20.98 13.96
N SER A 5 -5.24 20.55 12.85
CA SER A 5 -5.96 20.02 11.68
C SER A 5 -6.72 18.76 12.08
N ARG A 6 -7.97 18.93 12.54
CA ARG A 6 -8.89 17.82 12.85
C ARG A 6 -9.44 17.31 11.53
N THR A 7 -9.08 16.11 11.08
CA THR A 7 -9.68 15.55 9.86
C THR A 7 -11.22 15.57 9.90
N LYS A 8 -11.86 16.31 8.98
CA LYS A 8 -13.33 16.36 8.82
C LYS A 8 -13.95 14.98 8.58
N PHE A 9 -13.13 14.03 8.18
CA PHE A 9 -13.43 12.61 8.22
C PHE A 9 -14.09 12.17 9.54
N ARG A 10 -13.65 12.66 10.71
CA ARG A 10 -14.29 12.34 12.00
C ARG A 10 -15.73 12.85 12.06
N GLU A 11 -16.00 14.03 11.51
CA GLU A 11 -17.33 14.64 11.47
C GLU A 11 -18.23 13.97 10.42
N ILE A 12 -17.69 13.66 9.24
CA ILE A 12 -18.38 12.91 8.18
C ILE A 12 -18.80 11.53 8.69
N ARG A 13 -17.92 10.85 9.43
CA ARG A 13 -18.29 9.59 10.07
C ARG A 13 -19.41 9.76 11.08
N LYS A 14 -19.39 10.82 11.89
CA LYS A 14 -20.47 11.11 12.84
C LYS A 14 -21.78 11.42 12.13
N SER A 15 -21.78 12.18 11.03
CA SER A 15 -22.99 12.45 10.26
C SER A 15 -23.57 11.19 9.60
N LEU A 16 -22.71 10.23 9.25
CA LEU A 16 -23.08 8.89 8.78
C LEU A 16 -23.43 7.91 9.92
N GLY A 17 -23.48 8.37 11.18
CA GLY A 17 -23.81 7.54 12.36
C GLY A 17 -22.69 6.60 12.83
N LEU A 18 -21.46 6.76 12.33
CA LEU A 18 -20.30 5.90 12.60
C LEU A 18 -19.45 6.43 13.77
N PHE A 19 -19.99 6.42 14.99
CA PHE A 19 -19.33 6.89 16.21
C PHE A 19 -18.27 5.91 16.75
N ARG A 20 -17.15 6.43 17.30
CA ARG A 20 -16.13 5.59 17.97
C ARG A 20 -16.66 5.02 19.28
N THR A 21 -16.16 3.83 19.68
CA THR A 21 -16.52 3.17 20.97
C THR A 21 -16.45 4.09 22.20
N ARG A 22 -15.46 4.99 22.28
CA ARG A 22 -15.31 5.92 23.41
C ARG A 22 -16.29 7.11 23.35
N GLU A 23 -16.70 7.53 22.16
CA GLU A 23 -17.62 8.66 21.96
C GLU A 23 -19.09 8.27 22.12
N GLN A 24 -19.37 6.97 22.09
CA GLN A 24 -20.70 6.43 22.29
C GLN A 24 -21.21 6.55 23.74
N ALA A 25 -20.33 6.90 24.69
CA ALA A 25 -20.63 7.16 26.11
C ALA A 25 -21.50 6.05 26.76
N HIS A 26 -21.41 4.83 26.24
CA HIS A 26 -22.25 3.74 26.71
C HIS A 26 -21.75 3.19 28.05
N THR A 27 -22.63 3.12 29.03
CA THR A 27 -22.40 2.44 30.31
C THR A 27 -22.86 0.98 30.24
N VAL A 28 -22.37 0.14 31.17
CA VAL A 28 -22.80 -1.26 31.27
C VAL A 28 -24.32 -1.34 31.46
N GLU A 29 -24.88 -0.44 32.26
CA GLU A 29 -26.31 -0.31 32.52
C GLU A 29 -27.07 0.14 31.27
N GLY A 30 -26.52 1.08 30.49
CA GLY A 30 -27.13 1.60 29.26
C GLY A 30 -27.21 0.56 28.13
N ILE A 31 -26.25 -0.37 28.05
CA ILE A 31 -26.23 -1.43 27.04
C ILE A 31 -26.93 -2.71 27.52
N ARG A 32 -27.18 -2.88 28.82
CA ARG A 32 -27.75 -4.10 29.42
C ARG A 32 -29.08 -4.50 28.79
N GLY A 33 -29.99 -3.55 28.57
CA GLY A 33 -31.30 -3.83 27.95
C GLY A 33 -31.19 -4.32 26.51
N ILE A 34 -30.33 -3.68 25.72
CA ILE A 34 -30.04 -4.04 24.32
C ILE A 34 -29.39 -5.42 24.25
N MET A 35 -28.44 -5.68 25.14
CA MET A 35 -27.75 -6.98 25.20
C MET A 35 -28.67 -8.11 25.65
N THR A 36 -29.59 -7.84 26.59
CA THR A 36 -30.60 -8.80 27.02
C THR A 36 -31.57 -9.12 25.88
N LYS A 37 -32.01 -8.10 25.14
CA LYS A 37 -32.87 -8.27 23.96
C LYS A 37 -32.17 -9.08 22.87
N LEU A 38 -30.94 -8.71 22.52
CA LEU A 38 -30.16 -9.46 21.53
C LEU A 38 -29.85 -10.90 21.99
N ARG A 39 -29.62 -11.15 23.29
CA ARG A 39 -29.45 -12.51 23.83
C ARG A 39 -30.73 -13.33 23.77
N SER A 40 -31.89 -12.70 23.97
CA SER A 40 -33.18 -13.38 23.82
C SER A 40 -33.51 -13.67 22.35
N THR A 41 -33.19 -12.74 21.45
CA THR A 41 -33.43 -12.89 20.00
C THR A 41 -32.46 -13.89 19.37
N TYR A 42 -31.20 -13.89 19.80
CA TYR A 42 -30.15 -14.75 19.29
C TYR A 42 -29.51 -15.57 20.43
N PRO A 43 -30.22 -16.55 21.01
CA PRO A 43 -29.76 -17.27 22.20
C PRO A 43 -28.52 -18.14 21.95
N GLN A 44 -28.27 -18.51 20.68
CA GLN A 44 -27.09 -19.27 20.26
C GLN A 44 -25.97 -18.35 19.73
N ALA A 45 -26.17 -17.03 19.69
CA ALA A 45 -25.17 -16.10 19.20
C ALA A 45 -24.03 -15.95 20.20
N GLY A 46 -22.82 -16.23 19.72
CA GLY A 46 -21.60 -15.97 20.46
C GLY A 46 -21.37 -14.48 20.65
N VAL A 47 -20.33 -14.14 21.42
CA VAL A 47 -19.94 -12.74 21.69
C VAL A 47 -19.75 -11.93 20.39
N ARG A 48 -19.47 -12.55 19.25
CA ARG A 48 -19.17 -11.86 17.98
C ARG A 48 -20.36 -11.58 17.10
N GLU A 49 -21.25 -12.55 16.91
CA GLU A 49 -22.54 -12.31 16.29
C GLU A 49 -23.26 -11.20 17.05
N MET A 50 -23.10 -11.19 18.37
CA MET A 50 -23.62 -10.13 19.24
C MET A 50 -22.99 -8.76 19.02
N ILE A 51 -21.67 -8.66 18.78
CA ILE A 51 -21.01 -7.40 18.40
C ILE A 51 -21.49 -6.93 17.01
N SER A 52 -21.67 -7.85 16.05
CA SER A 52 -22.19 -7.53 14.72
C SER A 52 -23.65 -7.05 14.79
N HIS A 53 -24.52 -7.74 15.54
CA HIS A 53 -25.89 -7.29 15.78
C HIS A 53 -25.96 -5.97 16.56
N LEU A 54 -25.05 -5.73 17.52
CA LEU A 54 -24.92 -4.44 18.18
C LEU A 54 -24.59 -3.32 17.19
N PHE A 55 -23.72 -3.57 16.20
CA PHE A 55 -23.39 -2.59 15.17
C PHE A 55 -24.54 -2.39 14.18
N HIS A 56 -25.03 -3.46 13.54
CA HIS A 56 -26.03 -3.35 12.46
C HIS A 56 -27.44 -3.02 12.96
N SER A 57 -27.83 -3.52 14.13
CA SER A 57 -29.18 -3.32 14.66
C SER A 57 -29.28 -2.12 15.61
N TYR A 58 -28.16 -1.67 16.18
CA TYR A 58 -28.16 -0.62 17.21
C TYR A 58 -27.08 0.45 17.04
N GLY A 59 -26.25 0.40 15.98
CA GLY A 59 -25.23 1.43 15.69
C GLY A 59 -24.04 1.46 16.66
N MET A 60 -23.84 0.42 17.48
CA MET A 60 -22.81 0.41 18.54
C MET A 60 -21.48 -0.21 18.07
N GLN A 61 -20.34 0.45 18.34
CA GLN A 61 -18.99 0.04 17.89
C GLN A 61 -18.14 -0.51 19.05
N CYS A 62 -17.35 -1.57 18.80
CA CYS A 62 -16.41 -2.17 19.77
C CYS A 62 -14.95 -2.08 19.28
N ARG A 63 -13.96 -1.98 20.20
CA ARG A 63 -12.51 -1.83 19.88
C ARG A 63 -11.95 -2.99 19.04
N ARG A 64 -11.98 -2.87 17.71
CA ARG A 64 -11.29 -3.71 16.70
C ARG A 64 -10.94 -2.85 15.48
N PHE A 65 -9.95 -3.28 14.69
CA PHE A 65 -9.70 -2.67 13.38
C PHE A 65 -10.99 -2.69 12.56
N TRP A 66 -11.41 -1.52 12.08
CA TRP A 66 -12.72 -1.30 11.49
C TRP A 66 -12.58 -0.46 10.22
N ALA A 67 -12.95 -1.05 9.09
CA ALA A 67 -13.40 -0.31 7.91
C ALA A 67 -14.94 -0.36 7.91
N ALA A 68 -15.58 0.79 7.74
CA ALA A 68 -17.03 0.90 7.81
C ALA A 68 -17.72 0.17 6.66
N SER A 69 -17.13 0.26 5.47
CA SER A 69 -17.61 -0.39 4.27
C SER A 69 -16.53 -0.41 3.19
N VAL A 70 -16.88 -0.90 2.00
CA VAL A 70 -16.01 -0.90 0.83
C VAL A 70 -15.56 0.53 0.49
N ASN A 71 -14.27 0.71 0.19
CA ASN A 71 -13.64 1.99 -0.15
C ASN A 71 -13.73 3.07 0.95
N ASP A 72 -14.06 2.71 2.20
CA ASP A 72 -13.91 3.61 3.37
C ASP A 72 -12.43 4.01 3.52
N ILE A 73 -11.52 3.04 3.38
CA ILE A 73 -10.08 3.20 3.58
C ILE A 73 -9.35 2.43 2.49
N TRP A 74 -8.29 3.00 1.90
CA TRP A 74 -7.21 2.20 1.30
C TRP A 74 -5.97 2.29 2.19
N ALA A 75 -5.48 1.13 2.62
CA ALA A 75 -4.33 1.02 3.50
C ALA A 75 -3.09 0.63 2.68
N VAL A 76 -1.99 1.36 2.84
CA VAL A 76 -0.75 1.17 2.07
C VAL A 76 0.41 0.89 3.00
N ASP A 77 1.37 0.09 2.53
CA ASP A 77 2.52 -0.35 3.34
C ASP A 77 3.68 -0.86 2.48
N GLN A 78 4.85 -0.93 3.11
CA GLN A 78 6.13 -1.35 2.50
C GLN A 78 6.71 -2.58 3.17
N HIS A 79 7.61 -3.29 2.47
CA HIS A 79 8.29 -4.45 3.05
C HIS A 79 9.70 -4.66 2.48
N ASP A 80 10.70 -4.59 3.35
CA ASP A 80 12.13 -4.52 2.98
C ASP A 80 12.89 -5.85 3.05
N LYS A 81 12.21 -6.98 3.28
CA LYS A 81 12.94 -8.26 3.45
C LYS A 81 13.80 -8.66 2.24
N TRP A 82 13.43 -8.23 1.04
CA TRP A 82 14.18 -8.51 -0.17
C TRP A 82 15.24 -7.44 -0.49
N GLN A 83 15.44 -6.45 0.40
CA GLN A 83 16.41 -5.39 0.21
C GLN A 83 17.84 -5.94 0.06
N ARG A 84 18.14 -7.06 0.72
CA ARG A 84 19.42 -7.78 0.57
C ARG A 84 19.70 -8.29 -0.86
N PHE A 85 18.66 -8.39 -1.70
CA PHE A 85 18.75 -8.74 -3.11
C PHE A 85 18.55 -7.51 -4.03
N GLY A 86 18.55 -6.30 -3.46
CA GLY A 86 18.26 -5.07 -4.21
C GLY A 86 16.79 -4.86 -4.57
N LEU A 87 15.85 -5.59 -3.95
CA LEU A 87 14.42 -5.53 -4.25
C LEU A 87 13.61 -5.04 -3.06
N ARG A 88 12.62 -4.19 -3.31
CA ARG A 88 11.70 -3.64 -2.31
C ARG A 88 10.26 -3.86 -2.75
N LEU A 89 9.38 -4.11 -1.79
CA LEU A 89 7.98 -4.39 -2.05
C LEU A 89 7.09 -3.29 -1.48
N HIS A 90 6.00 -3.01 -2.17
CA HIS A 90 4.95 -2.09 -1.73
C HIS A 90 3.57 -2.68 -2.02
N THR A 91 2.59 -2.47 -1.14
CA THR A 91 1.20 -2.93 -1.36
C THR A 91 0.18 -1.87 -0.99
N GLY A 92 -0.97 -1.92 -1.67
CA GLY A 92 -2.19 -1.24 -1.27
C GLY A 92 -3.31 -2.25 -1.10
N ILE A 93 -4.08 -2.12 -0.01
CA ILE A 93 -5.14 -3.05 0.38
C ILE A 93 -6.42 -2.25 0.66
N GLU A 94 -7.55 -2.73 0.15
CA GLU A 94 -8.86 -2.28 0.60
C GLU A 94 -9.29 -3.15 1.79
N PRO A 95 -9.27 -2.62 3.03
CA PRO A 95 -9.38 -3.43 4.22
C PRO A 95 -10.72 -4.15 4.39
N PHE A 96 -11.84 -3.60 3.91
CA PHE A 96 -13.17 -4.15 4.15
C PHE A 96 -13.37 -5.49 3.41
N SER A 97 -13.10 -5.49 2.11
CA SER A 97 -13.11 -6.68 1.27
C SER A 97 -11.88 -7.56 1.49
N GLY A 98 -10.75 -6.96 1.86
CA GLY A 98 -9.43 -7.59 1.88
C GLY A 98 -8.85 -7.77 0.48
N ARG A 99 -9.31 -6.98 -0.50
CA ARG A 99 -8.78 -6.97 -1.87
C ARG A 99 -7.40 -6.33 -1.87
N ILE A 100 -6.43 -7.01 -2.49
CA ILE A 100 -5.14 -6.41 -2.81
C ILE A 100 -5.37 -5.51 -4.03
N LEU A 101 -5.19 -4.21 -3.85
CA LEU A 101 -5.36 -3.21 -4.90
C LEU A 101 -4.13 -3.17 -5.82
N TRP A 102 -2.95 -3.21 -5.21
CA TRP A 102 -1.69 -3.42 -5.92
C TRP A 102 -0.68 -4.13 -5.05
N MET A 103 0.27 -4.80 -5.70
CA MET A 103 1.48 -5.30 -5.08
C MET A 103 2.64 -5.12 -6.07
N LYS A 104 3.62 -4.31 -5.68
CA LYS A 104 4.69 -3.85 -6.57
C LYS A 104 6.05 -4.26 -6.03
N VAL A 105 6.94 -4.64 -6.95
CA VAL A 105 8.36 -4.84 -6.69
C VAL A 105 9.16 -3.80 -7.47
N TRP A 106 10.15 -3.20 -6.81
CA TRP A 106 11.02 -2.22 -7.44
C TRP A 106 12.39 -2.17 -6.77
N HIS A 107 13.31 -1.37 -7.33
CA HIS A 107 14.63 -1.17 -6.74
C HIS A 107 14.65 -0.18 -5.57
N SER A 108 13.69 0.74 -5.49
CA SER A 108 13.51 1.68 -4.37
C SER A 108 12.07 1.68 -3.85
N ASN A 109 11.88 2.08 -2.60
CA ASN A 109 10.60 2.38 -1.97
C ASN A 109 10.66 3.67 -1.13
N ARG A 110 11.78 4.39 -1.15
CA ARG A 110 11.97 5.60 -0.34
C ARG A 110 11.49 6.86 -1.04
N ASN A 111 11.25 6.78 -2.35
CA ASN A 111 10.83 7.91 -3.16
C ASN A 111 9.30 8.06 -3.15
N SER A 112 8.82 9.21 -2.69
CA SER A 112 7.39 9.49 -2.59
C SER A 112 6.66 9.53 -3.94
N GLN A 113 7.35 9.91 -5.02
CA GLN A 113 6.77 9.95 -6.36
C GLN A 113 6.51 8.55 -6.90
N LEU A 114 7.40 7.59 -6.61
CA LEU A 114 7.21 6.18 -6.95
C LEU A 114 6.00 5.58 -6.25
N ILE A 115 5.89 5.84 -4.94
CA ILE A 115 4.78 5.32 -4.15
C ILE A 115 3.44 5.97 -4.57
N LEU A 116 3.47 7.28 -4.85
CA LEU A 116 2.34 7.99 -5.41
C LEU A 116 1.93 7.45 -6.79
N LEU A 117 2.88 7.10 -7.66
CA LEU A 117 2.60 6.53 -8.97
C LEU A 117 1.75 5.25 -8.87
N TYR A 118 2.05 4.37 -7.92
CA TYR A 118 1.27 3.15 -7.70
C TYR A 118 -0.19 3.45 -7.32
N TYR A 119 -0.38 4.42 -6.43
CA TYR A 119 -1.71 4.86 -6.02
C TYR A 119 -2.49 5.50 -7.19
N LEU A 120 -1.87 6.41 -7.95
CA LEU A 120 -2.52 7.07 -9.08
C LEU A 120 -2.86 6.09 -10.21
N ALA A 121 -1.98 5.12 -10.50
CA ALA A 121 -2.27 4.09 -11.49
C ALA A 121 -3.50 3.26 -11.09
N CYS A 122 -3.62 2.89 -9.81
CA CYS A 122 -4.79 2.19 -9.28
C CYS A 122 -6.06 3.05 -9.34
N ALA A 123 -5.97 4.34 -8.99
CA ALA A 123 -7.09 5.28 -9.08
C ALA A 123 -7.58 5.46 -10.52
N GLN A 124 -6.65 5.54 -11.47
CA GLN A 124 -6.96 5.68 -12.90
C GLN A 124 -7.60 4.42 -13.48
N GLU A 125 -7.14 3.24 -13.10
CA GLU A 125 -7.76 1.97 -13.50
C GLU A 125 -9.22 1.87 -13.01
N PHE A 126 -9.48 2.27 -11.77
CA PHE A 126 -10.82 2.17 -11.19
C PHE A 126 -11.75 3.35 -11.53
N GLY A 127 -11.20 4.53 -11.85
CA GLY A 127 -11.96 5.77 -12.03
C GLY A 127 -12.49 6.36 -10.71
N PHE A 128 -11.97 5.90 -9.57
CA PHE A 128 -12.35 6.36 -8.24
C PHE A 128 -11.23 6.17 -7.22
N ILE A 129 -11.35 6.87 -6.09
CA ILE A 129 -10.45 6.81 -4.94
C ILE A 129 -11.24 6.46 -3.66
N PRO A 130 -10.62 6.07 -2.53
CA PRO A 130 -11.34 5.85 -1.28
C PRO A 130 -11.73 7.18 -0.64
N MET A 131 -12.49 7.15 0.46
CA MET A 131 -12.68 8.37 1.27
C MET A 131 -11.39 8.83 1.94
N ILE A 132 -10.60 7.90 2.46
CA ILE A 132 -9.34 8.21 3.13
C ILE A 132 -8.29 7.17 2.79
N THR A 133 -7.02 7.59 2.72
CA THR A 133 -5.88 6.68 2.68
C THR A 133 -5.28 6.51 4.08
N GLN A 134 -4.56 5.43 4.31
CA GLN A 134 -3.95 5.13 5.60
C GLN A 134 -2.58 4.48 5.42
N SER A 135 -1.57 4.92 6.17
CA SER A 135 -0.25 4.30 6.20
C SER A 135 0.42 4.49 7.57
N ASP A 136 1.56 3.85 7.76
CA ASP A 136 2.48 4.22 8.83
C ASP A 136 3.08 5.63 8.56
N PRO A 137 3.54 6.36 9.60
CA PRO A 137 4.12 7.68 9.43
C PRO A 137 5.47 7.54 8.73
N SER A 138 5.53 7.98 7.48
CA SER A 138 6.78 8.03 6.75
C SER A 138 6.72 8.99 5.57
N THR A 139 7.88 9.49 5.16
CA THR A 139 8.02 10.53 4.14
C THR A 139 7.67 10.05 2.74
N GLU A 140 7.89 8.77 2.43
CA GLU A 140 7.48 8.18 1.14
C GLU A 140 5.96 8.25 0.90
N ASN A 141 5.14 8.29 1.95
CA ASN A 141 3.69 8.24 1.85
C ASN A 141 3.07 9.64 1.72
N ILE A 142 3.88 10.70 1.85
CA ILE A 142 3.43 12.10 1.75
C ILE A 142 2.77 12.39 0.39
N GLY A 143 3.32 11.82 -0.69
CA GLY A 143 2.75 11.96 -2.03
C GLY A 143 1.29 11.47 -2.09
N ILE A 144 1.02 10.27 -1.57
CA ILE A 144 -0.34 9.71 -1.48
C ILE A 144 -1.23 10.60 -0.60
N ALA A 145 -0.74 11.05 0.56
CA ALA A 145 -1.51 11.86 1.48
C ALA A 145 -1.96 13.19 0.84
N ASN A 146 -1.06 13.86 0.12
CA ASN A 146 -1.35 15.12 -0.57
C ASN A 146 -2.28 14.91 -1.76
N ALA A 147 -2.02 13.91 -2.61
CA ALA A 147 -2.85 13.59 -3.77
C ALA A 147 -4.29 13.24 -3.36
N GLN A 148 -4.47 12.35 -2.37
CA GLN A 148 -5.77 11.98 -1.83
C GLN A 148 -6.51 13.21 -1.27
N THR A 149 -5.81 14.05 -0.51
CA THR A 149 -6.39 15.27 0.08
C THR A 149 -6.86 16.23 -1.01
N LEU A 150 -6.02 16.50 -2.00
CA LEU A 150 -6.34 17.40 -3.10
C LEU A 150 -7.52 16.88 -3.93
N LEU A 151 -7.50 15.61 -4.34
CA LEU A 151 -8.58 15.01 -5.12
C LEU A 151 -9.93 15.06 -4.39
N CYS A 152 -9.93 14.75 -3.09
CA CYS A 152 -11.15 14.86 -2.28
C CYS A 152 -11.64 16.31 -2.17
N GLN A 153 -10.75 17.28 -1.97
CA GLN A 153 -11.11 18.71 -1.90
C GLN A 153 -11.62 19.27 -3.22
N MET A 154 -11.06 18.81 -4.35
CA MET A 154 -11.57 19.15 -5.68
C MET A 154 -12.99 18.62 -5.90
N HIS A 155 -13.29 17.43 -5.36
CA HIS A 155 -14.62 16.83 -5.44
C HIS A 155 -15.63 17.48 -4.47
N ASP A 156 -15.21 17.76 -3.24
CA ASP A 156 -16.03 18.39 -2.20
C ASP A 156 -15.27 19.58 -1.57
N PRO A 157 -15.56 20.82 -2.00
CA PRO A 157 -14.93 22.03 -1.48
C PRO A 157 -15.09 22.22 0.02
N THR A 158 -16.09 21.56 0.65
CA THR A 158 -16.27 21.66 2.10
C THR A 158 -15.18 20.92 2.88
N LEU A 159 -14.35 20.12 2.20
CA LEU A 159 -13.17 19.46 2.76
C LEU A 159 -11.92 20.35 2.76
N GLU A 160 -12.00 21.59 2.27
CA GLU A 160 -10.90 22.54 2.30
C GLU A 160 -10.33 22.70 3.72
N GLY A 161 -9.00 22.68 3.83
CA GLY A 161 -8.31 22.75 5.13
C GLY A 161 -8.25 21.43 5.90
N PHE A 162 -8.81 20.33 5.39
CA PHE A 162 -8.79 19.03 6.03
C PHE A 162 -7.96 18.00 5.27
N VAL A 163 -7.10 17.29 6.00
CA VAL A 163 -6.30 16.18 5.46
C VAL A 163 -7.17 14.93 5.32
N GLN A 164 -7.08 14.27 4.16
CA GLN A 164 -7.78 13.01 3.87
C GLN A 164 -6.84 11.82 3.83
N HIS A 165 -5.94 11.80 4.81
CA HIS A 165 -5.03 10.70 5.07
C HIS A 165 -4.95 10.44 6.57
N ARG A 166 -4.74 9.18 6.96
CA ARG A 166 -4.54 8.80 8.36
C ARG A 166 -3.19 8.13 8.56
N TRP A 167 -2.34 8.82 9.30
CA TRP A 167 -1.09 8.28 9.82
C TRP A 167 -1.37 7.35 11.01
N MET A 168 -0.85 6.13 10.96
CA MET A 168 -1.01 5.13 12.02
C MET A 168 0.29 4.92 12.77
N ARG A 169 0.46 5.60 13.90
CA ARG A 169 1.56 5.27 14.82
C ARG A 169 1.32 3.88 15.44
N THR A 170 2.40 3.11 15.62
CA THR A 170 2.48 1.83 16.36
C THR A 170 1.62 0.66 15.82
N LYS A 171 2.15 -0.15 14.88
CA LYS A 171 1.64 -1.49 14.49
C LYS A 171 0.11 -1.58 14.31
N LYS A 172 -0.48 -0.52 13.78
CA LYS A 172 -1.94 -0.37 13.63
C LYS A 172 -2.38 -0.48 12.18
N ASN A 173 -1.45 -0.53 11.22
CA ASN A 173 -1.71 -0.83 9.83
C ASN A 173 -1.89 -2.34 9.58
N ILE A 174 -2.83 -2.93 10.34
CA ILE A 174 -2.95 -4.39 10.52
C ILE A 174 -3.22 -5.15 9.22
N MET A 175 -3.96 -4.55 8.28
CA MET A 175 -4.38 -5.26 7.07
C MET A 175 -3.24 -5.47 6.06
N PRO A 176 -2.44 -4.45 5.74
CA PRO A 176 -1.19 -4.67 5.02
C PRO A 176 -0.22 -5.65 5.72
N GLU A 177 -0.04 -5.55 7.04
CA GLU A 177 0.78 -6.52 7.81
C GLU A 177 0.30 -7.98 7.64
N ILE A 178 -1.02 -8.20 7.64
CA ILE A 178 -1.62 -9.51 7.37
C ILE A 178 -1.36 -9.95 5.93
N ALA A 179 -1.47 -9.04 4.96
CA ALA A 179 -1.20 -9.34 3.55
C ALA A 179 0.26 -9.77 3.35
N TRP A 180 1.22 -9.05 3.95
CA TRP A 180 2.62 -9.44 3.96
C TRP A 180 2.87 -10.79 4.61
N SER A 181 2.20 -11.07 5.73
CA SER A 181 2.27 -12.38 6.39
C SER A 181 1.79 -13.51 5.47
N GLN A 182 0.74 -13.30 4.67
CA GLN A 182 0.28 -14.30 3.70
C GLN A 182 1.24 -14.45 2.53
N LEU A 183 1.75 -13.35 1.97
CA LEU A 183 2.73 -13.37 0.89
C LEU A 183 3.97 -14.17 1.31
N ARG A 184 4.49 -13.89 2.51
CA ARG A 184 5.65 -14.57 3.11
C ARG A 184 5.49 -16.08 3.27
N ARG A 185 4.26 -16.55 3.44
CA ARG A 185 3.97 -17.99 3.66
C ARG A 185 3.71 -18.75 2.37
N ARG A 186 3.22 -18.06 1.34
CA ARG A 186 2.63 -18.72 0.15
C ARG A 186 3.35 -18.39 -1.15
N PHE A 187 4.02 -17.26 -1.22
CA PHE A 187 4.67 -16.75 -2.42
C PHE A 187 6.18 -16.72 -2.21
N THR A 188 6.66 -15.97 -1.20
CA THR A 188 8.09 -15.66 -1.10
C THR A 188 9.03 -16.86 -0.93
N PRO A 189 8.69 -17.99 -0.26
CA PRO A 189 9.68 -19.05 -0.02
C PRO A 189 10.32 -19.61 -1.30
N GLY A 190 9.51 -19.79 -2.35
CA GLY A 190 10.02 -20.31 -3.62
C GLY A 190 10.92 -19.34 -4.37
N PHE A 191 10.66 -18.04 -4.28
CA PHE A 191 11.48 -16.99 -4.90
C PHE A 191 12.70 -16.65 -4.05
N GLU A 192 12.58 -16.64 -2.73
CA GLU A 192 13.71 -16.47 -1.82
C GLU A 192 14.76 -17.57 -2.04
N ALA A 193 14.34 -18.83 -2.18
CA ALA A 193 15.25 -19.93 -2.50
C ALA A 193 15.96 -19.75 -3.85
N LEU A 194 15.23 -19.29 -4.89
CA LEU A 194 15.81 -19.00 -6.20
C LEU A 194 16.82 -17.84 -6.14
N LEU A 195 16.48 -16.77 -5.40
CA LEU A 195 17.36 -15.61 -5.25
C LEU A 195 18.61 -15.94 -4.44
N GLU A 196 18.47 -16.73 -3.37
CA GLU A 196 19.58 -17.20 -2.54
C GLU A 196 20.52 -18.11 -3.34
N GLU A 197 19.99 -18.96 -4.23
CA GLU A 197 20.80 -19.81 -5.12
C GLU A 197 21.79 -19.01 -5.97
N GLY A 198 21.36 -17.91 -6.58
CA GLY A 198 22.26 -17.08 -7.40
C GLY A 198 23.33 -16.36 -6.59
N VAL A 199 23.04 -16.01 -5.34
CA VAL A 199 24.02 -15.44 -4.40
C VAL A 199 25.01 -16.52 -3.95
N ASP A 200 24.51 -17.67 -3.49
CA ASP A 200 25.32 -18.78 -2.99
C ASP A 200 26.23 -19.38 -4.06
N ALA A 201 25.76 -19.41 -5.32
CA ALA A 201 26.54 -19.87 -6.47
C ALA A 201 27.55 -18.82 -6.98
N GLY A 202 27.52 -17.59 -6.45
CA GLY A 202 28.41 -16.50 -6.84
C GLY A 202 28.09 -15.90 -8.22
N TRP A 203 26.87 -16.08 -8.73
CA TRP A 203 26.41 -15.49 -9.99
C TRP A 203 26.03 -14.02 -9.82
N TYR A 204 25.49 -13.69 -8.64
CA TYR A 204 24.99 -12.37 -8.31
C TYR A 204 25.59 -11.83 -7.01
N ASP A 205 26.16 -10.63 -7.10
CA ASP A 205 26.68 -9.83 -6.02
C ASP A 205 25.93 -8.48 -5.98
N SER A 206 25.24 -8.23 -4.88
CA SER A 206 24.48 -6.99 -4.67
C SER A 206 25.36 -5.75 -4.51
N ASP A 207 26.64 -5.92 -4.22
CA ASP A 207 27.61 -4.83 -4.11
C ASP A 207 28.27 -4.50 -5.45
N ASN A 208 28.02 -5.31 -6.49
CA ASN A 208 28.51 -5.06 -7.85
C ASN A 208 27.45 -4.32 -8.69
N THR A 209 27.79 -3.08 -9.07
CA THR A 209 26.89 -2.18 -9.80
C THR A 209 26.39 -2.73 -11.13
N LEU A 210 27.24 -3.35 -11.95
CA LEU A 210 26.79 -3.91 -13.23
C LEU A 210 25.84 -5.09 -12.99
N GLN A 211 26.19 -5.97 -12.04
CA GLN A 211 25.40 -7.14 -11.71
C GLN A 211 24.01 -6.76 -11.18
N ILE A 212 23.90 -5.76 -10.31
CA ILE A 212 22.61 -5.29 -9.80
C ILE A 212 21.76 -4.62 -10.89
N MET A 213 22.36 -3.92 -11.85
CA MET A 213 21.61 -3.30 -12.95
C MET A 213 21.02 -4.35 -13.89
N VAL A 214 21.82 -5.33 -14.32
CA VAL A 214 21.32 -6.45 -15.14
C VAL A 214 20.27 -7.26 -14.38
N PHE A 215 20.49 -7.45 -13.08
CA PHE A 215 19.54 -8.16 -12.21
C PHE A 215 18.22 -7.40 -12.14
N ARG A 216 18.23 -6.08 -11.89
CA ARG A 216 17.01 -5.24 -11.87
C ARG A 216 16.27 -5.30 -13.20
N TRP A 217 16.99 -5.12 -14.30
CA TRP A 217 16.42 -5.11 -15.65
C TRP A 217 15.66 -6.42 -15.97
N LEU A 218 16.21 -7.57 -15.56
CA LEU A 218 15.63 -8.87 -15.85
C LEU A 218 14.62 -9.36 -14.78
N PHE A 219 14.98 -9.29 -13.50
CA PHE A 219 14.20 -9.87 -12.41
C PHE A 219 12.99 -9.03 -12.02
N ILE A 220 13.05 -7.69 -12.05
CA ILE A 220 11.92 -6.86 -11.62
C ILE A 220 10.69 -7.08 -12.51
N PRO A 221 10.78 -7.02 -13.86
CA PRO A 221 9.63 -7.28 -14.72
C PRO A 221 9.04 -8.68 -14.53
N TRP A 222 9.90 -9.71 -14.43
CA TRP A 222 9.47 -11.09 -14.21
C TRP A 222 8.78 -11.28 -12.85
N LEU A 223 9.39 -10.79 -11.76
CA LEU A 223 8.81 -10.86 -10.42
C LEU A 223 7.51 -10.05 -10.33
N GLN A 224 7.39 -8.93 -11.04
CA GLN A 224 6.16 -8.16 -11.09
C GLN A 224 5.03 -8.97 -11.72
N GLN A 225 5.29 -9.69 -12.82
CA GLN A 225 4.30 -10.59 -13.45
C GLN A 225 3.83 -11.70 -12.50
N GLU A 226 4.76 -12.27 -11.72
CA GLU A 226 4.45 -13.28 -10.71
C GLU A 226 3.62 -12.71 -9.55
N LEU A 227 3.94 -11.48 -9.09
CA LEU A 227 3.16 -10.77 -8.07
C LEU A 227 1.75 -10.42 -8.57
N ASP A 228 1.61 -10.00 -9.82
CA ASP A 228 0.31 -9.71 -10.45
C ASP A 228 -0.54 -10.98 -10.53
N SER A 229 0.06 -12.10 -10.92
CA SER A 229 -0.59 -13.42 -10.95
C SER A 229 -1.01 -13.88 -9.55
N TYR A 230 -0.17 -13.63 -8.53
CA TYR A 230 -0.53 -13.87 -7.14
C TYR A 230 -1.70 -13.00 -6.69
N GLN A 231 -1.66 -11.69 -6.98
CA GLN A 231 -2.73 -10.74 -6.65
C GLN A 231 -4.07 -11.19 -7.23
N GLN A 232 -4.10 -11.50 -8.53
CA GLN A 232 -5.32 -11.98 -9.21
C GLN A 232 -5.87 -13.23 -8.54
N ARG A 233 -5.02 -14.22 -8.25
CA ARG A 233 -5.42 -15.45 -7.59
C ARG A 233 -5.98 -15.18 -6.20
N VAL A 234 -5.31 -14.35 -5.41
CA VAL A 234 -5.73 -14.01 -4.05
C VAL A 234 -7.05 -13.25 -4.05
N ASN A 235 -7.26 -12.31 -4.97
CA ASN A 235 -8.48 -11.52 -5.05
C ASN A 235 -9.69 -12.34 -5.50
N ASN A 236 -9.47 -13.34 -6.36
CA ASN A 236 -10.54 -14.18 -6.93
C ASN A 236 -10.78 -15.49 -6.16
N THR A 237 -9.97 -15.81 -5.15
CA THR A 237 -10.15 -17.02 -4.34
C THR A 237 -10.97 -16.74 -3.09
N TRP A 238 -11.97 -17.59 -2.85
CA TRP A 238 -12.79 -17.55 -1.63
C TRP A 238 -11.92 -17.67 -0.37
N LYS A 239 -12.03 -16.71 0.55
CA LYS A 239 -11.27 -16.76 1.81
C LYS A 239 -11.88 -17.75 2.78
N ARG A 240 -11.03 -18.55 3.42
CA ARG A 240 -11.45 -19.46 4.49
C ARG A 240 -12.23 -18.68 5.54
N ARG A 241 -13.41 -19.19 5.90
CA ARG A 241 -14.24 -18.59 6.93
C ARG A 241 -13.50 -18.54 8.25
N ASP A 242 -13.28 -17.33 8.76
CA ASP A 242 -12.77 -17.10 10.10
C ASP A 242 -13.91 -16.59 10.97
N LYS A 243 -14.34 -17.41 11.94
CA LYS A 243 -15.35 -17.02 12.94
C LYS A 243 -14.91 -15.81 13.77
N LYS A 244 -13.63 -15.41 13.69
CA LYS A 244 -13.07 -14.26 14.39
C LYS A 244 -13.21 -12.91 13.68
N LYS A 245 -13.36 -12.94 12.36
CA LYS A 245 -13.47 -11.78 11.47
C LYS A 245 -14.89 -11.22 11.51
N ILE A 246 -15.00 -9.89 11.70
CA ILE A 246 -16.29 -9.16 11.66
C ILE A 246 -16.59 -8.67 10.24
N LEU A 247 -15.54 -8.33 9.49
CA LEU A 247 -15.59 -7.97 8.08
C LEU A 247 -16.12 -9.13 7.21
N PRO A 248 -16.72 -8.86 6.05
CA PRO A 248 -17.40 -9.85 5.22
C PRO A 248 -16.51 -11.04 4.83
N HIS A 249 -17.14 -12.20 4.68
CA HIS A 249 -16.52 -13.42 4.18
C HIS A 249 -16.95 -13.66 2.74
N GLY A 250 -16.00 -14.00 1.88
CA GLY A 250 -16.27 -14.24 0.47
C GLY A 250 -15.01 -14.13 -0.37
N VAL A 251 -15.22 -13.98 -1.68
CA VAL A 251 -14.19 -13.62 -2.64
C VAL A 251 -13.96 -12.10 -2.55
N PRO A 252 -12.73 -11.63 -2.23
CA PRO A 252 -12.47 -10.20 -2.06
C PRO A 252 -12.92 -9.36 -3.27
N GLU A 253 -12.68 -9.84 -4.49
CA GLU A 253 -13.11 -9.17 -5.72
C GLU A 253 -14.64 -8.95 -5.77
N LEU A 254 -15.43 -9.96 -5.40
CA LEU A 254 -16.89 -9.86 -5.41
C LEU A 254 -17.39 -8.93 -4.30
N ILE A 255 -16.78 -8.95 -3.12
CA ILE A 255 -17.14 -8.03 -2.03
C ILE A 255 -16.86 -6.58 -2.45
N HIS A 256 -15.71 -6.31 -3.07
CA HIS A 256 -15.33 -4.98 -3.50
C HIS A 256 -16.21 -4.46 -4.64
N ARG A 257 -16.50 -5.29 -5.64
CA ARG A 257 -17.29 -4.89 -6.81
C ARG A 257 -18.80 -4.83 -6.54
N CYS A 258 -19.31 -5.69 -5.67
CA CYS A 258 -20.73 -5.88 -5.43
C CYS A 258 -21.06 -5.68 -3.94
N ALA A 259 -20.65 -4.55 -3.36
CA ALA A 259 -20.80 -4.25 -1.93
C ALA A 259 -22.23 -4.48 -1.40
N GLU A 260 -23.24 -4.10 -2.19
CA GLU A 260 -24.66 -4.22 -1.83
C GLU A 260 -25.09 -5.66 -1.55
N ASP A 261 -24.56 -6.65 -2.29
CA ASP A 261 -24.83 -8.08 -2.08
C ASP A 261 -24.34 -8.57 -0.71
N TYR A 262 -23.43 -7.82 -0.09
CA TYR A 262 -22.88 -8.08 1.24
C TYR A 262 -23.45 -7.15 2.31
N ALA A 263 -24.59 -6.49 2.03
CA ALA A 263 -25.23 -5.48 2.89
C ALA A 263 -24.26 -4.36 3.30
N ALA A 264 -23.36 -4.01 2.39
CA ALA A 264 -22.32 -3.00 2.58
C ALA A 264 -22.56 -1.82 1.62
N LEU A 265 -22.19 -0.63 2.06
CA LEU A 265 -22.12 0.58 1.23
C LEU A 265 -20.80 0.61 0.42
N ASP A 266 -20.75 1.44 -0.61
CA ASP A 266 -19.52 1.76 -1.32
C ASP A 266 -19.23 3.25 -1.14
N PHE A 267 -18.11 3.57 -0.49
CA PHE A 267 -17.70 4.94 -0.18
C PHE A 267 -16.71 5.51 -1.20
N LYS A 268 -16.65 4.95 -2.41
CA LYS A 268 -15.80 5.49 -3.46
C LYS A 268 -16.11 6.96 -3.75
N VAL A 269 -15.06 7.73 -4.00
CA VAL A 269 -15.12 9.10 -4.51
C VAL A 269 -14.76 9.04 -5.98
N MET A 270 -15.70 9.35 -6.86
CA MET A 270 -15.45 9.34 -8.30
C MET A 270 -14.48 10.47 -8.66
N VAL A 271 -13.48 10.17 -9.48
CA VAL A 271 -12.49 11.16 -9.94
C VAL A 271 -12.42 11.15 -11.46
N SER A 272 -12.28 12.33 -12.05
CA SER A 272 -12.11 12.44 -13.49
C SER A 272 -10.64 12.22 -13.89
N CYS A 273 -10.41 11.82 -15.14
CA CYS A 273 -9.05 11.69 -15.68
C CYS A 273 -8.30 13.03 -15.61
N GLU A 274 -8.98 14.15 -15.86
CA GLU A 274 -8.38 15.49 -15.80
C GLU A 274 -7.90 15.85 -14.40
N ALA A 275 -8.64 15.45 -13.36
CA ALA A 275 -8.24 15.66 -11.97
C ALA A 275 -7.01 14.81 -11.60
N LEU A 276 -6.98 13.55 -12.02
CA LEU A 276 -5.81 12.67 -11.83
C LEU A 276 -4.59 13.20 -12.58
N ASP A 277 -4.75 13.63 -13.83
CA ASP A 277 -3.68 14.23 -14.64
C ASP A 277 -3.16 15.53 -14.01
N HIS A 278 -4.04 16.35 -13.44
CA HIS A 278 -3.65 17.56 -12.73
C HIS A 278 -2.77 17.24 -11.52
N VAL A 279 -3.18 16.29 -10.69
CA VAL A 279 -2.43 15.83 -9.50
C VAL A 279 -1.10 15.19 -9.90
N ARG A 280 -1.08 14.38 -10.96
CA ARG A 280 0.15 13.81 -11.52
C ARG A 280 1.14 14.90 -11.89
N ARG A 281 0.72 15.90 -12.69
CA ARG A 281 1.58 17.02 -13.09
C ARG A 281 2.10 17.87 -11.92
N LEU A 282 1.35 17.92 -10.81
CA LEU A 282 1.75 18.67 -9.63
C LEU A 282 2.81 17.95 -8.79
N TYR A 283 2.71 16.62 -8.66
CA TYR A 283 3.47 15.86 -7.67
C TYR A 283 4.44 14.83 -8.25
N ILE A 284 4.39 14.57 -9.56
CA ILE A 284 5.28 13.61 -10.24
C ILE A 284 6.04 14.35 -11.34
N ASN A 285 7.37 14.28 -11.24
CA ASN A 285 8.26 14.56 -12.36
C ASN A 285 8.42 13.28 -13.18
N ASP A 286 7.76 13.19 -14.34
CA ASP A 286 7.78 11.99 -15.19
C ASP A 286 9.19 11.56 -15.64
N ASN A 287 10.17 12.47 -15.61
CA ASN A 287 11.57 12.18 -15.97
C ASN A 287 12.45 11.83 -14.76
N HIS A 288 11.85 11.53 -13.61
CA HIS A 288 12.62 11.20 -12.41
C HIS A 288 13.31 9.83 -12.55
N PRO A 289 14.62 9.71 -12.31
CA PRO A 289 15.38 8.46 -12.43
C PRO A 289 14.84 7.26 -11.66
N VAL A 290 14.08 7.51 -10.58
CA VAL A 290 13.45 6.42 -9.82
C VAL A 290 12.50 5.55 -10.67
N PHE A 291 11.97 6.09 -11.77
CA PHE A 291 11.03 5.39 -12.64
C PHE A 291 11.69 4.46 -13.65
N ASP A 292 13.01 4.59 -13.89
CA ASP A 292 13.70 3.66 -14.76
C ASP A 292 14.30 2.50 -13.94
N LEU A 293 14.33 1.31 -14.54
CA LEU A 293 14.96 0.13 -13.93
C LEU A 293 16.47 0.30 -13.82
N VAL A 294 17.03 0.92 -14.86
CA VAL A 294 18.45 1.20 -15.10
C VAL A 294 18.55 2.50 -15.91
N PRO A 295 19.72 3.17 -15.95
CA PRO A 295 19.92 4.35 -16.80
C PRO A 295 19.54 4.09 -18.27
N PRO A 296 18.95 5.06 -19.00
CA PRO A 296 18.50 4.84 -20.38
C PRO A 296 19.58 4.35 -21.36
N SER A 297 20.82 4.80 -21.19
CA SER A 297 21.97 4.33 -21.99
C SER A 297 22.24 2.84 -21.75
N LEU A 298 22.18 2.42 -20.49
CA LEU A 298 22.36 1.02 -20.10
C LEU A 298 21.17 0.15 -20.51
N ASP A 299 19.93 0.66 -20.42
CA ASP A 299 18.72 -0.04 -20.90
C ASP A 299 18.83 -0.37 -22.39
N TYR A 300 19.26 0.61 -23.20
CA TYR A 300 19.49 0.41 -24.63
C TYR A 300 20.54 -0.68 -24.88
N PHE A 301 21.65 -0.64 -24.15
CA PHE A 301 22.73 -1.62 -24.30
C PHE A 301 22.31 -3.04 -23.88
N ILE A 302 21.68 -3.20 -22.70
CA ILE A 302 21.14 -4.49 -22.25
C ILE A 302 20.14 -5.03 -23.27
N SER A 303 19.29 -4.15 -23.83
CA SER A 303 18.31 -4.53 -24.85
C SER A 303 18.97 -5.06 -26.12
N GLN A 304 20.08 -4.46 -26.59
CA GLN A 304 20.84 -4.98 -27.74
C GLN A 304 21.41 -6.37 -27.44
N CYS A 305 22.06 -6.57 -26.29
CA CYS A 305 22.56 -7.89 -25.89
C CYS A 305 21.42 -8.92 -25.78
N TYR A 306 20.24 -8.51 -25.30
CA TYR A 306 19.08 -9.38 -25.20
C TYR A 306 18.48 -9.75 -26.56
N ASP A 307 18.54 -8.85 -27.53
CA ASP A 307 18.15 -9.11 -28.92
C ASP A 307 19.10 -10.12 -29.58
N GLU A 308 20.41 -10.05 -29.31
CA GLU A 308 21.40 -11.04 -29.78
C GLU A 308 21.14 -12.45 -29.22
N LEU A 309 20.61 -12.54 -28.00
CA LEU A 309 20.15 -13.80 -27.41
C LEU A 309 18.83 -14.31 -28.00
N GLY A 310 18.20 -13.55 -28.90
CA GLY A 310 16.90 -13.90 -29.49
C GLY A 310 15.73 -13.68 -28.55
N ARG A 311 15.88 -12.81 -27.53
CA ARG A 311 14.86 -12.48 -26.51
C ARG A 311 14.21 -13.74 -25.88
N PRO A 312 15.01 -14.59 -25.22
CA PRO A 312 14.50 -15.83 -24.62
C PRO A 312 13.37 -15.55 -23.62
N VAL A 313 12.43 -16.49 -23.45
CA VAL A 313 11.37 -16.32 -22.45
C VAL A 313 11.96 -16.46 -21.04
N VAL A 314 11.71 -15.46 -20.20
CA VAL A 314 12.15 -15.44 -18.81
C VAL A 314 11.16 -16.23 -17.95
N GLU A 315 11.61 -17.38 -17.47
CA GLU A 315 10.87 -18.28 -16.58
C GLU A 315 11.73 -18.61 -15.37
N ARG A 316 11.12 -19.21 -14.34
CA ARG A 316 11.78 -19.52 -13.07
C ARG A 316 13.09 -20.30 -13.24
N ASP A 317 13.10 -21.24 -14.16
CA ASP A 317 14.16 -22.19 -14.46
C ASP A 317 15.15 -21.69 -15.53
N SER A 318 14.79 -20.64 -16.29
CA SER A 318 15.67 -20.02 -17.28
C SER A 318 16.33 -18.72 -16.81
N ILE A 319 15.75 -18.03 -15.83
CA ILE A 319 16.13 -16.65 -15.49
C ILE A 319 17.60 -16.48 -15.12
N TRP A 320 18.18 -17.37 -14.30
CA TRP A 320 19.59 -17.28 -13.94
C TRP A 320 20.52 -17.56 -15.13
N TYR A 321 20.15 -18.51 -15.99
CA TYR A 321 20.90 -18.79 -17.21
C TYR A 321 20.90 -17.56 -18.14
N ILE A 322 19.74 -16.96 -18.35
CA ILE A 322 19.60 -15.73 -19.15
C ILE A 322 20.41 -14.58 -18.53
N TYR A 323 20.30 -14.40 -17.21
CA TYR A 323 21.06 -13.41 -16.46
C TYR A 323 22.57 -13.56 -16.66
N CYS A 324 23.13 -14.75 -16.43
CA CYS A 324 24.56 -14.99 -16.58
C CYS A 324 25.01 -14.77 -18.03
N THR A 325 24.22 -15.25 -19.00
CA THR A 325 24.56 -15.10 -20.43
C THR A 325 24.55 -13.62 -20.84
N LEU A 326 23.56 -12.84 -20.39
CA LEU A 326 23.51 -11.40 -20.61
C LEU A 326 24.72 -10.70 -20.00
N LEU A 327 25.04 -11.01 -18.74
CA LEU A 327 26.15 -10.40 -18.04
C LEU A 327 27.50 -10.70 -18.71
N ASP A 328 27.69 -11.93 -19.20
CA ASP A 328 28.91 -12.32 -19.92
C ASP A 328 29.01 -11.63 -21.28
N LEU A 329 27.91 -11.52 -22.05
CA LEU A 329 27.88 -10.76 -23.30
C LEU A 329 28.22 -9.28 -23.08
N MET A 330 27.64 -8.66 -22.04
CA MET A 330 27.91 -7.25 -21.74
C MET A 330 29.37 -7.01 -21.37
N LYS A 331 29.99 -7.91 -20.60
CA LYS A 331 31.43 -7.81 -20.26
C LYS A 331 32.32 -7.93 -21.50
N LEU A 332 31.97 -8.81 -22.43
CA LEU A 332 32.71 -8.95 -23.69
C LEU A 332 32.63 -7.67 -24.54
N CYS A 333 31.47 -7.02 -24.57
CA CYS A 333 31.28 -5.77 -25.30
C CYS A 333 31.89 -4.53 -24.58
N GLU A 334 31.92 -4.49 -23.25
CA GLU A 334 32.57 -3.39 -22.49
C GLU A 334 34.09 -3.35 -22.68
N GLU A 335 34.74 -4.50 -22.94
CA GLU A 335 36.17 -4.54 -23.30
C GLU A 335 36.46 -3.86 -24.66
N GLU A 336 35.42 -3.62 -25.48
CA GLU A 336 35.52 -2.95 -26.79
C GLU A 336 35.09 -1.47 -26.75
N GLU A 337 34.18 -1.05 -25.85
CA GLU A 337 33.65 0.33 -25.76
C GLU A 337 33.57 0.86 -24.31
N HIS A 338 34.56 1.64 -23.88
CA HIS A 338 34.57 2.33 -22.57
C HIS A 338 33.57 3.50 -22.49
N VAL A 339 32.30 3.28 -22.09
CA VAL A 339 31.34 4.41 -21.90
C VAL A 339 30.38 4.28 -20.69
N ALA A 340 30.11 3.09 -20.13
CA ALA A 340 28.95 2.94 -19.23
C ALA A 340 29.16 3.29 -17.74
N ALA A 341 30.38 3.26 -17.19
CA ALA A 341 30.57 3.21 -15.74
C ALA A 341 30.33 4.53 -14.97
N LEU A 342 30.46 5.70 -15.62
CA LEU A 342 30.36 7.01 -14.96
C LEU A 342 28.89 7.46 -14.76
N ASP A 343 28.01 7.19 -15.73
CA ASP A 343 26.59 7.56 -15.65
C ASP A 343 25.85 6.81 -14.52
N VAL A 344 26.29 5.59 -14.19
CA VAL A 344 25.56 4.69 -13.27
C VAL A 344 25.66 5.12 -11.81
N LEU A 345 26.80 5.65 -11.37
CA LEU A 345 27.02 6.08 -9.98
C LEU A 345 26.28 7.39 -9.63
N GLU A 346 26.21 8.33 -10.57
CA GLU A 346 25.40 9.56 -10.38
C GLU A 346 23.90 9.22 -10.37
N TYR A 347 23.47 8.26 -11.19
CA TYR A 347 22.08 7.84 -11.32
C TYR A 347 21.51 7.19 -10.05
N GLU A 348 22.27 6.31 -9.39
CA GLU A 348 21.89 5.70 -8.10
C GLU A 348 21.60 6.77 -7.03
N GLY A 349 22.48 7.77 -6.92
CA GLY A 349 22.35 8.85 -5.93
C GLY A 349 21.12 9.73 -6.15
N ILE A 350 20.68 9.93 -7.40
CA ILE A 350 19.50 10.74 -7.74
C ILE A 350 18.19 9.97 -7.54
N SER A 351 18.19 8.65 -7.76
CA SER A 351 16.98 7.84 -7.71
C SER A 351 16.23 7.89 -6.36
N ASP A 352 16.97 8.01 -5.26
CA ASP A 352 16.41 8.09 -3.90
C ASP A 352 16.11 9.52 -3.42
N ILE A 353 16.48 10.55 -4.19
CA ILE A 353 16.15 11.94 -3.85
C ILE A 353 14.65 12.15 -4.10
N ALA A 354 13.88 12.29 -3.03
CA ALA A 354 12.55 12.84 -3.14
C ALA A 354 12.68 14.32 -3.56
N LEU A 355 11.91 14.76 -4.56
CA LEU A 355 11.82 16.19 -4.86
C LEU A 355 11.28 16.91 -3.62
N ASP A 356 12.11 17.78 -3.03
CA ASP A 356 11.76 18.72 -1.94
C ASP A 356 10.64 19.71 -2.32
N ALA A 357 10.09 19.59 -3.53
CA ALA A 357 9.15 20.52 -4.13
C ALA A 357 7.71 19.98 -4.19
N VAL A 358 7.33 19.05 -3.33
CA VAL A 358 5.91 18.85 -3.03
C VAL A 358 5.50 20.05 -2.17
N PRO A 359 4.58 20.94 -2.60
CA PRO A 359 4.09 21.99 -1.73
C PRO A 359 3.58 21.34 -0.44
N GLU A 360 4.35 21.50 0.64
CA GLU A 360 4.07 20.90 1.94
C GLU A 360 2.83 21.57 2.51
N LEU A 361 1.65 21.07 2.14
CA LEU A 361 0.42 21.63 2.67
C LEU A 361 0.26 21.28 4.17
N TRP A 362 0.89 20.20 4.67
CA TRP A 362 0.54 19.63 5.98
C TRP A 362 1.67 18.92 6.75
N VAL A 363 2.92 19.42 6.73
CA VAL A 363 4.00 18.85 7.57
C VAL A 363 3.73 18.98 9.08
N ASP A 364 2.93 19.95 9.50
CA ASP A 364 2.54 20.10 10.91
C ASP A 364 1.63 18.98 11.44
N ALA A 365 1.10 18.10 10.58
CA ALA A 365 0.32 16.93 11.00
C ALA A 365 1.19 15.85 11.68
N PHE A 366 2.52 15.93 11.58
CA PHE A 366 3.43 15.06 12.33
C PHE A 366 3.47 15.38 13.83
N SER A 367 3.05 16.58 14.26
CA SER A 367 3.20 17.04 15.65
C SER A 367 1.92 16.93 16.50
N SER A 368 0.73 16.85 15.89
CA SER A 368 -0.54 17.10 16.60
C SER A 368 -1.14 15.94 17.40
N ASP A 369 -0.48 14.79 17.49
CA ASP A 369 -0.90 13.65 18.34
C ASP A 369 -0.07 13.56 19.65
N GLU A 370 0.82 14.52 19.94
CA GLU A 370 1.54 14.60 21.23
C GLU A 370 0.61 14.90 22.42
N ASP A 371 -0.52 15.56 22.18
CA ASP A 371 -1.46 15.97 23.24
C ASP A 371 -2.25 14.78 23.88
N GLU A 372 -2.20 13.56 23.33
CA GLU A 372 -2.88 12.39 23.92
C GLU A 372 -2.04 11.65 24.98
N LYS A 373 -0.74 12.01 25.17
CA LYS A 373 0.11 11.41 26.21
C LYS A 373 0.10 12.22 27.50
N ASP A 374 0.08 13.55 27.40
CA ASP A 374 0.27 14.42 28.58
C ASP A 374 -1.02 14.61 29.41
N GLU A 375 -2.22 14.41 28.86
CA GLU A 375 -3.46 14.33 29.66
C GLU A 375 -3.62 12.97 30.38
N MET A 376 -2.79 11.98 30.07
CA MET A 376 -2.88 10.64 30.67
C MET A 376 -2.16 10.54 32.02
N ASP A 377 -1.13 11.35 32.25
CA ASP A 377 -0.35 11.33 33.50
C ASP A 377 -0.97 12.23 34.60
N GLU A 378 -1.77 13.24 34.23
CA GLU A 378 -2.40 14.12 35.23
C GLU A 378 -3.66 13.50 35.87
N VAL A 379 -4.36 12.62 35.16
CA VAL A 379 -5.60 11.96 35.66
C VAL A 379 -5.30 10.71 36.51
N GLU A 380 -4.17 10.03 36.30
CA GLU A 380 -3.73 8.93 37.18
C GLU A 380 -3.17 9.41 38.53
N SER A 381 -2.93 10.72 38.70
CA SER A 381 -2.50 11.29 39.98
C SER A 381 -3.64 11.64 40.95
N ASN A 382 -4.91 11.56 40.51
CA ASN A 382 -6.09 11.97 41.28
C ASN A 382 -7.21 10.91 41.37
N LEU A 383 -6.89 9.63 41.19
CA LEU A 383 -7.82 8.51 41.45
C LEU A 383 -7.19 7.39 42.29
#